data_AF-A0A8T4NFG3-F1
#
_entry.id   AF-A0A8T4NFG3-F1
#
_cell.length_a   1.000
_cell.length_b   1.000
_cell.length_c   1.000
_cell.angle_alpha   90.00
_cell.angle_beta   90.00
_cell.angle_gamma   90.00
#
_symmetry.space_group_name_H-M   'P 1'
#
loop_
_entity.id
_entity.type
_entity.pdbx_description
1 polymer ?
#
loop_
_entity_poly.entity_id
_entity_poly.type
_entity_poly.pdbx_seq_one_letter_code
_entity_poly.pdbx_strand_id
1 'polypeptide(L)'
;MSNCFVLKEWMAELPWKQQSVVLSSLRGPDTSRPASVKILNRWLRGITQNNADSSTDYMKNLAHPSVGDLQKDLEYCTMHYYCHLMHAMEIIGYNHPDKEIAETARGYYENMVLFLHLNPETKEQLNKRLEDKISR
;
A
#
# COMPACT_ATOMS: atom_id res chain seq x y z
N MET A 1 -15.21 -17.60 -21.08
CA MET A 1 -14.88 -16.85 -19.84
C MET A 1 -14.60 -15.43 -20.27
N SER A 2 -15.29 -14.45 -19.71
CA SER A 2 -14.88 -13.05 -19.83
C SER A 2 -13.49 -12.90 -19.21
N ASN A 3 -12.60 -12.14 -19.85
CA ASN A 3 -11.33 -11.77 -19.21
C ASN A 3 -11.64 -10.93 -17.98
N CYS A 4 -11.22 -11.39 -16.81
CA CYS A 4 -11.39 -10.68 -15.54
C CYS A 4 -10.01 -10.25 -15.03
N PHE A 5 -9.90 -9.01 -14.56
CA PHE A 5 -8.66 -8.49 -13.96
C PHE A 5 -8.68 -8.67 -12.45
N VAL A 6 -7.54 -9.08 -11.88
CA VAL A 6 -7.40 -9.29 -10.43
C VAL A 6 -7.38 -7.97 -9.66
N LEU A 7 -6.91 -6.88 -10.27
CA LEU A 7 -6.80 -5.58 -9.62
C LEU A 7 -8.13 -4.82 -9.70
N LYS A 8 -8.43 -4.05 -8.66
CA LYS A 8 -9.55 -3.10 -8.68
C LYS A 8 -9.32 -2.01 -9.72
N GLU A 9 -10.40 -1.47 -10.27
CA GLU A 9 -10.38 -0.52 -11.38
C GLU A 9 -9.50 0.71 -11.12
N TRP A 10 -9.54 1.27 -9.92
CA TRP A 10 -8.74 2.45 -9.55
C TRP A 10 -7.22 2.25 -9.71
N MET A 11 -6.74 1.00 -9.61
CA MET A 11 -5.33 0.69 -9.85
C MET A 11 -4.92 0.96 -11.30
N ALA A 12 -5.84 0.80 -12.25
CA ALA A 12 -5.58 1.04 -13.67
C ALA A 12 -5.45 2.54 -14.00
N GLU A 13 -5.95 3.43 -13.14
CA GLU A 13 -5.85 4.89 -13.29
C GLU A 13 -4.47 5.43 -12.86
N LEU A 14 -3.67 4.62 -12.16
CA LEU A 14 -2.32 4.99 -11.74
C LEU A 14 -1.30 4.88 -12.88
N PRO A 15 -0.24 5.71 -12.89
CA PRO A 15 0.94 5.47 -13.73
C PRO A 15 1.56 4.09 -13.47
N TRP A 16 2.14 3.45 -14.49
CA TRP A 16 2.70 2.10 -14.41
C TRP A 16 3.76 1.94 -13.31
N LYS A 17 4.59 2.96 -13.08
CA LYS A 17 5.53 2.96 -11.97
C LYS A 17 4.84 2.97 -10.61
N GLN A 18 3.78 3.77 -10.45
CA GLN A 18 3.01 3.78 -9.20
C GLN A 18 2.32 2.44 -8.97
N GLN A 19 1.73 1.84 -10.01
CA GLN A 19 1.18 0.48 -9.95
C GLN A 19 2.25 -0.51 -9.48
N SER A 20 3.45 -0.47 -10.07
CA SER A 20 4.56 -1.36 -9.72
C SER A 20 5.00 -1.23 -8.26
N VAL A 21 5.06 0.00 -7.73
CA VAL A 21 5.40 0.25 -6.32
C VAL A 21 4.33 -0.35 -5.40
N VAL A 22 3.05 -0.10 -5.66
CA VAL A 22 1.95 -0.66 -4.86
C VAL A 22 1.98 -2.19 -4.90
N LEU A 23 2.12 -2.79 -6.08
CA LEU A 23 2.18 -4.25 -6.22
C LEU A 23 3.37 -4.87 -5.49
N SER A 24 4.53 -4.20 -5.50
CA SER A 24 5.72 -4.66 -4.79
C SER A 24 5.54 -4.68 -3.26
N SER A 25 4.63 -3.85 -2.73
CA SER A 25 4.34 -3.80 -1.29
C SER A 25 3.39 -4.91 -0.80
N LEU A 26 2.70 -5.63 -1.69
CA LEU A 26 1.69 -6.64 -1.34
C LEU A 26 2.26 -7.92 -0.70
N ARG A 27 3.59 -8.01 -0.59
CA ARG A 27 4.29 -9.11 0.05
C ARG A 27 5.10 -8.57 1.22
N GLY A 28 4.75 -9.03 2.43
CA GLY A 28 5.54 -8.78 3.63
C GLY A 28 6.83 -9.61 3.68
N PRO A 29 7.71 -9.30 4.63
CA PRO A 29 8.89 -10.14 4.90
C PRO A 29 8.46 -11.55 5.30
N ASP A 30 9.24 -12.56 4.89
CA ASP A 30 8.98 -13.98 5.19
C ASP A 30 9.25 -14.35 6.67
N THR A 31 9.44 -13.37 7.55
CA THR A 31 9.70 -13.60 8.98
C THR A 31 8.40 -13.91 9.73
N SER A 32 8.50 -14.76 10.77
CA SER A 32 7.32 -15.22 11.51
C SER A 32 6.68 -14.15 12.40
N ARG A 33 7.43 -13.09 12.73
CA ARG A 33 7.13 -12.15 13.82
C ARG A 33 6.09 -11.04 13.56
N PRO A 34 5.96 -10.44 12.37
CA PRO A 34 5.23 -9.17 12.31
C PRO A 34 3.74 -9.40 12.04
N ALA A 35 2.96 -9.54 13.11
CA ALA A 35 1.51 -9.75 13.07
C ALA A 35 0.78 -8.55 12.46
N SER A 36 1.18 -7.33 12.81
CA SER A 36 0.61 -6.07 12.28
C SER A 36 0.92 -5.93 10.79
N VAL A 37 2.12 -6.29 10.34
CA VAL A 37 2.46 -6.30 8.91
C VAL A 37 1.61 -7.31 8.14
N LYS A 38 1.34 -8.49 8.71
CA LYS A 38 0.43 -9.47 8.08
C LYS A 38 -1.00 -8.93 7.97
N ILE A 39 -1.50 -8.25 9.01
CA ILE A 39 -2.82 -7.61 8.99
C ILE A 39 -2.85 -6.51 7.92
N LEU A 40 -1.85 -5.64 7.89
CA LEU A 40 -1.75 -4.57 6.90
C LEU A 40 -1.66 -5.12 5.47
N ASN A 41 -0.90 -6.18 5.23
CA ASN A 41 -0.82 -6.81 3.90
C ASN A 41 -2.16 -7.40 3.45
N ARG A 42 -2.96 -7.93 4.38
CA ARG A 42 -4.33 -8.38 4.06
C ARG A 42 -5.20 -7.18 3.71
N TRP A 43 -5.15 -6.10 4.49
CA TRP A 43 -5.85 -4.86 4.19
C TRP A 43 -5.47 -4.29 2.81
N LEU A 44 -4.16 -4.20 2.52
CA LEU A 44 -3.61 -3.80 1.23
C LEU A 44 -4.16 -4.63 0.06
N ARG A 45 -4.22 -5.96 0.22
CA ARG A 45 -4.85 -6.83 -0.79
C ARG A 45 -6.33 -6.52 -0.92
N GLY A 46 -7.04 -6.35 0.19
CA GLY A 46 -8.45 -5.97 0.25
C GLY A 46 -8.78 -4.73 -0.55
N ILE A 47 -7.92 -3.71 -0.51
CA ILE A 47 -8.15 -2.44 -1.20
C ILE A 47 -7.64 -2.43 -2.65
N THR A 48 -6.71 -3.32 -3.02
CA THR A 48 -6.10 -3.37 -4.37
C THR A 48 -6.63 -4.48 -5.28
N GLN A 49 -7.19 -5.56 -4.73
CA GLN A 49 -7.58 -6.76 -5.47
C GLN A 49 -9.08 -7.05 -5.38
N ASN A 50 -9.64 -7.60 -6.46
CA ASN A 50 -10.99 -8.15 -6.50
C ASN A 50 -11.02 -9.50 -5.77
N ASN A 51 -12.09 -9.76 -5.03
CA ASN A 51 -12.29 -11.06 -4.39
C ASN A 51 -12.67 -12.11 -5.45
N ALA A 52 -11.81 -13.11 -5.66
CA ALA A 52 -12.04 -14.19 -6.60
C ALA A 52 -13.13 -15.19 -6.13
N ASP A 53 -13.42 -15.22 -4.82
CA ASP A 53 -14.45 -16.08 -4.25
C ASP A 53 -15.34 -15.27 -3.29
N SER A 54 -16.43 -14.73 -3.83
CA SER A 54 -17.41 -13.95 -3.09
C SER A 54 -18.16 -14.76 -2.01
N SER A 55 -18.10 -16.10 -2.06
CA SER A 55 -18.69 -16.96 -1.04
C SER A 55 -17.89 -16.94 0.27
N THR A 56 -16.62 -16.52 0.20
CA THR A 56 -15.74 -16.39 1.37
C THR A 56 -15.70 -14.96 1.88
N ASP A 57 -15.47 -14.81 3.19
CA ASP A 57 -15.27 -13.52 3.83
C ASP A 57 -13.78 -13.09 3.84
N TYR A 58 -12.92 -13.81 3.10
CA TYR A 58 -11.47 -13.61 3.11
C TYR A 58 -11.03 -12.16 2.82
N MET A 59 -11.78 -11.44 1.99
CA MET A 59 -11.50 -10.06 1.58
C MET A 59 -12.53 -9.03 2.09
N LYS A 60 -13.39 -9.41 3.06
CA LYS A 60 -14.46 -8.54 3.58
C LYS A 60 -14.07 -7.96 4.94
N ASN A 61 -14.46 -6.70 5.20
CA ASN A 61 -14.29 -6.01 6.48
C ASN A 61 -12.88 -6.14 7.08
N LEU A 62 -11.87 -5.98 6.23
CA LEU A 62 -10.48 -6.18 6.62
C LEU A 62 -10.03 -5.05 7.54
N ALA A 63 -9.66 -5.40 8.77
CA ALA A 63 -9.04 -4.48 9.70
C ALA A 63 -7.62 -4.12 9.25
N HIS A 64 -7.17 -2.91 9.62
CA HIS A 64 -5.79 -2.47 9.53
C HIS A 64 -5.23 -2.27 10.96
N PRO A 65 -3.92 -2.46 11.20
CA PRO A 65 -3.35 -2.34 12.54
C PRO A 65 -3.34 -0.90 13.04
N SER A 66 -3.16 -0.66 14.34
CA SER A 66 -2.83 0.70 14.79
C SER A 66 -1.47 1.14 14.22
N VAL A 67 -1.25 2.45 14.04
CA VAL A 67 0.04 2.99 13.60
C VAL A 67 1.17 2.54 14.54
N GLY A 68 0.95 2.61 15.86
CA GLY A 68 1.95 2.24 16.86
C GLY A 68 2.31 0.76 16.83
N ASP A 69 1.34 -0.13 16.62
CA ASP A 69 1.62 -1.58 16.53
C ASP A 69 2.29 -1.96 15.22
N LEU A 70 1.96 -1.29 14.12
CA LEU A 70 2.68 -1.43 12.86
C LEU A 70 4.13 -0.97 13.00
N GLN A 71 4.36 0.18 13.63
CA GLN A 71 5.70 0.75 13.79
C GLN A 71 6.63 -0.17 14.56
N LYS A 72 6.17 -0.76 15.67
CA LYS A 72 6.93 -1.77 16.44
C LYS A 72 7.35 -2.96 15.59
N ASP A 73 6.47 -3.45 14.72
CA ASP A 73 6.78 -4.56 13.82
C ASP A 73 7.78 -4.15 12.73
N LEU A 74 7.67 -2.92 12.24
CA LEU A 74 8.53 -2.37 11.20
C LEU A 74 9.98 -2.18 11.65
N GLU A 75 10.24 -1.97 12.95
CA GLU A 75 11.60 -1.92 13.51
C GLU A 75 12.41 -3.19 13.24
N TYR A 76 11.74 -4.34 13.10
CA TYR A 76 12.36 -5.64 12.82
C TYR A 76 12.38 -5.99 11.33
N CYS A 77 11.90 -5.09 10.47
CA CYS A 77 11.87 -5.28 9.03
C CYS A 77 13.09 -4.66 8.35
N THR A 78 13.43 -5.14 7.16
CA THR A 78 14.48 -4.50 6.35
C THR A 78 14.05 -3.09 5.96
N MET A 79 15.02 -2.16 5.88
CA MET A 79 14.76 -0.80 5.39
C MET A 79 14.18 -0.79 3.97
N HIS A 80 14.56 -1.75 3.13
CA HIS A 80 14.02 -1.90 1.78
C HIS A 80 12.51 -2.16 1.78
N TYR A 81 12.05 -3.08 2.63
CA TYR A 81 10.61 -3.34 2.81
C TYR A 81 9.89 -2.10 3.37
N TYR A 82 10.49 -1.45 4.38
CA TYR A 82 9.96 -0.23 4.98
C TYR A 82 9.71 0.85 3.91
N CYS A 83 10.71 1.15 3.08
CA CYS A 83 10.59 2.16 2.03
C CYS A 83 9.52 1.79 0.99
N HIS A 84 9.45 0.53 0.55
CA HIS A 84 8.41 0.10 -0.38
C HIS A 84 7.01 0.25 0.20
N LEU A 85 6.81 -0.12 1.46
CA LEU A 85 5.54 0.05 2.14
C LEU A 85 5.19 1.53 2.31
N MET A 86 6.15 2.36 2.73
CA MET A 86 5.96 3.81 2.89
C MET A 86 5.49 4.46 1.59
N HIS A 87 6.14 4.16 0.47
CA HIS A 87 5.74 4.70 -0.83
C HIS A 87 4.41 4.12 -1.34
N ALA A 88 4.08 2.88 -1.01
CA ALA A 88 2.76 2.35 -1.33
C ALA A 88 1.65 3.07 -0.55
N MET A 89 1.85 3.32 0.74
CA MET A 89 0.94 4.12 1.57
C MET A 89 0.77 5.54 1.02
N GLU A 90 1.86 6.16 0.58
CA GLU A 90 1.86 7.46 -0.09
C GLU A 90 0.97 7.48 -1.35
N ILE A 91 1.19 6.51 -2.25
CA ILE A 91 0.44 6.39 -3.51
C ILE A 91 -1.05 6.16 -3.24
N ILE A 92 -1.37 5.24 -2.33
CA ILE A 92 -2.76 4.93 -1.95
C ILE A 92 -3.39 6.16 -1.30
N GLY A 93 -2.68 6.83 -0.39
CA GLY A 93 -3.19 8.01 0.31
C GLY A 93 -3.52 9.19 -0.60
N TYR A 94 -2.80 9.32 -1.72
CA TYR A 94 -3.07 10.38 -2.70
C TYR A 94 -4.09 10.03 -3.79
N ASN A 95 -4.33 8.75 -4.05
CA ASN A 95 -5.05 8.34 -5.27
C ASN A 95 -6.22 7.38 -5.03
N HIS A 96 -6.38 6.80 -3.85
CA HIS A 96 -7.50 5.88 -3.62
C HIS A 96 -8.84 6.65 -3.68
N PRO A 97 -9.87 6.15 -4.40
CA PRO A 97 -11.12 6.87 -4.60
C PRO A 97 -11.99 6.94 -3.33
N ASP A 98 -11.89 5.93 -2.47
CA ASP A 98 -12.50 5.94 -1.14
C ASP A 98 -11.67 6.82 -0.20
N LYS A 99 -12.30 7.86 0.36
CA LYS A 99 -11.66 8.86 1.22
C LYS A 99 -11.18 8.28 2.54
N GLU A 100 -11.92 7.34 3.15
CA GLU A 100 -11.54 6.75 4.43
C GLU A 100 -10.26 5.91 4.27
N ILE A 101 -10.20 5.13 3.19
CA ILE A 101 -8.99 4.36 2.84
C ILE A 101 -7.83 5.30 2.52
N ALA A 102 -8.07 6.37 1.74
CA ALA A 102 -7.05 7.35 1.39
C ALA A 102 -6.48 8.04 2.64
N GLU A 103 -7.35 8.51 3.55
CA GLU A 103 -6.95 9.14 4.81
C GLU A 103 -6.17 8.18 5.72
N THR A 104 -6.61 6.93 5.81
CA THR A 104 -5.93 5.88 6.56
C THR A 104 -4.52 5.62 6.02
N ALA A 105 -4.40 5.42 4.71
CA ALA A 105 -3.10 5.20 4.07
C ALA A 105 -2.17 6.41 4.23
N ARG A 106 -2.70 7.63 4.06
CA ARG A 106 -1.95 8.87 4.28
C ARG A 106 -1.48 9.00 5.72
N GLY A 107 -2.29 8.60 6.70
CA GLY A 107 -1.89 8.55 8.11
C GLY A 107 -0.70 7.63 8.36
N TYR A 108 -0.68 6.43 7.76
CA TYR A 108 0.50 5.56 7.84
C TYR A 108 1.72 6.18 7.18
N TYR A 109 1.57 6.71 5.96
CA TYR A 109 2.65 7.35 5.22
C TYR A 109 3.30 8.48 6.03
N GLU A 110 2.50 9.42 6.53
CA GLU A 110 2.98 10.56 7.31
C GLU A 110 3.74 10.10 8.56
N ASN A 111 3.22 9.12 9.30
CA ASN A 111 3.90 8.57 10.47
C ASN A 111 5.23 7.87 10.12
N MET A 112 5.27 7.12 9.02
CA MET A 112 6.48 6.44 8.57
C MET A 112 7.58 7.45 8.17
N VAL A 113 7.20 8.47 7.41
CA VAL A 113 8.10 9.56 7.01
C VAL A 113 8.65 10.31 8.22
N LEU A 114 7.78 10.69 9.16
CA LEU A 114 8.17 11.40 10.37
C LEU A 114 9.09 10.54 11.26
N PHE A 115 8.85 9.24 11.35
CA PHE A 115 9.71 8.32 12.09
C PHE A 115 11.14 8.28 11.55
N LEU A 116 11.29 8.37 10.22
CA LEU A 116 12.59 8.49 9.56
C LEU A 116 13.17 9.91 9.57
N HIS A 117 12.51 10.87 10.23
CA HIS A 117 12.89 12.29 10.25
C HIS A 117 12.95 12.93 8.85
N LEU A 118 12.04 12.51 7.98
CA LEU A 118 11.89 13.02 6.62
C LEU A 118 10.72 14.00 6.54
N ASN A 119 10.61 14.71 5.41
CA ASN A 119 9.45 15.56 5.10
C ASN A 119 8.49 14.81 4.17
N PRO A 120 7.17 14.82 4.43
CA PRO A 120 6.20 14.24 3.51
C PRO A 120 6.25 14.97 2.17
N GLU A 121 6.43 14.21 1.08
CA GLU A 121 6.29 14.72 -0.28
C GLU A 121 4.83 15.10 -0.56
N THR A 122 4.61 16.11 -1.40
CA THR A 122 3.29 16.45 -1.95
C THR A 122 2.90 15.50 -3.09
N LYS A 123 1.62 15.50 -3.48
CA LYS A 123 1.13 14.72 -4.62
C LYS A 123 1.89 15.05 -5.92
N GLU A 124 2.22 16.33 -6.12
CA GLU A 124 2.97 16.78 -7.29
C GLU A 124 4.41 16.23 -7.28
N GLN A 125 5.04 16.18 -6.11
CA GLN A 125 6.39 15.62 -5.94
C GLN A 125 6.39 14.11 -6.18
N LEU A 126 5.43 13.38 -5.61
CA LEU A 126 5.20 11.95 -5.88
C LEU A 126 5.04 11.71 -7.39
N ASN A 127 4.14 12.45 -8.03
CA ASN A 127 3.83 12.28 -9.45
C ASN A 127 5.05 12.55 -10.33
N LYS A 128 5.85 13.58 -10.01
CA LYS A 128 7.10 13.86 -10.71
C LYS A 128 8.15 12.76 -10.50
N ARG A 129 8.27 12.21 -9.30
CA ARG A 129 9.23 11.14 -8.96
C ARG A 129 8.88 9.81 -9.63
N LEU A 130 7.59 9.48 -9.67
CA LEU A 130 7.05 8.22 -10.20
C LEU A 130 6.32 8.38 -11.54
N GLU A 131 6.67 9.40 -12.33
CA GLU A 131 6.17 9.53 -13.70
C GLU A 131 6.68 8.39 -14.59
N ASP A 132 5.83 7.86 -15.46
CA ASP A 132 6.24 6.88 -16.45
C ASP A 132 7.20 7.53 -17.44
N LYS A 133 8.30 6.83 -17.74
CA LYS A 133 9.29 7.27 -18.71
C LYS A 133 9.21 6.34 -19.91
N ILE A 134 9.39 6.89 -21.10
CA ILE A 134 9.44 6.10 -22.33
C ILE A 134 10.63 5.13 -22.22
N SER A 135 10.32 3.83 -22.23
CA SER A 135 11.31 2.78 -22.45
C SER A 135 11.86 2.96 -23.86
N ARG A 136 13.14 3.30 -23.99
CA ARG A 136 13.85 3.26 -25.27
C ARG A 136 14.31 1.84 -25.57
#